data_AF-T0Z0Z6-F1
#
_entry.id   AF-T0Z0Z6-F1
#
_cell.length_a   1.000
_cell.length_b   1.000
_cell.length_c   1.000
_cell.angle_alpha   90.00
_cell.angle_beta   90.00
_cell.angle_gamma   90.00
#
_symmetry.space_group_name_H-M   'P 1'
#
loop_
_entity.id
_entity.type
_entity.pdbx_description
1 polymer ?
#
loop_
_entity_poly.entity_id
_entity_poly.type
_entity_poly.pdbx_seq_one_letter_code
_entity_poly.pdbx_strand_id
1 'polypeptide(L)'
;MRLSALLALVAIAMPYSVAEAAQDPYSYAEPDRVRVRHVDLDLALDFPARAIAGTVTLELDWRDAQALTLNLDTRDLAIERVEALDDVGHAQALRYTLAAPDAELGSRLNIATPTQLARVRIAYRTAP
;
A
#
# COMPACT_ATOMS: atom_id res chain seq x y z
N MET A 1 63.39 20.84 26.57
CA MET A 1 62.05 20.96 27.20
C MET A 1 61.26 21.90 26.30
N ARG A 2 60.24 21.48 25.55
CA ARG A 2 59.01 20.85 26.03
C ARG A 2 58.38 19.99 24.93
N LEU A 3 57.94 18.80 25.33
CA LEU A 3 56.98 17.95 24.65
C LEU A 3 55.68 18.72 24.38
N SER A 4 55.12 18.54 23.20
CA SER A 4 53.67 18.63 22.98
C SER A 4 53.29 17.58 21.94
N ALA A 5 52.93 16.40 22.41
CA ALA A 5 52.27 15.38 21.62
C ALA A 5 50.83 15.84 21.39
N LEU A 6 50.44 16.08 20.14
CA LEU A 6 49.06 16.36 19.78
C LEU A 6 48.40 15.02 19.42
N LEU A 7 47.68 14.44 20.38
CA LEU A 7 46.83 13.28 20.15
C LEU A 7 45.59 13.76 19.37
N ALA A 8 45.56 13.53 18.06
CA ALA A 8 44.37 13.75 17.26
C ALA A 8 43.42 12.56 17.45
N LEU A 9 42.41 12.73 18.31
CA LEU A 9 41.32 11.79 18.47
C LEU A 9 40.41 11.91 17.23
N VAL A 10 40.59 11.01 16.26
CA VAL A 10 39.65 10.88 15.13
C VAL A 10 38.38 10.24 15.66
N ALA A 11 37.36 11.06 15.92
CA ALA A 11 36.01 10.57 16.13
C ALA A 11 35.48 10.05 14.79
N ILE A 12 35.45 8.72 14.63
CA ILE A 12 34.74 8.09 13.52
C ILE A 12 33.25 8.34 13.76
N ALA A 13 32.70 9.37 13.09
CA ALA A 13 31.27 9.55 12.99
C ALA A 13 30.72 8.41 12.14
N MET A 14 30.35 7.31 12.79
CA MET A 14 29.48 6.30 12.18
C MET A 14 28.18 7.03 11.83
N PRO A 15 27.79 7.13 10.55
CA PRO A 15 26.45 7.60 10.25
C PRO A 15 25.50 6.60 10.92
N TYR A 16 24.80 7.04 11.95
CA TYR A 16 23.56 6.39 12.34
C TYR A 16 22.67 6.54 11.11
N SER A 17 22.62 5.50 10.28
CA SER A 17 21.48 5.34 9.38
C SER A 17 20.27 5.37 10.30
N VAL A 18 19.47 6.43 10.19
CA VAL A 18 18.06 6.34 10.52
C VAL A 18 17.63 5.09 9.78
N ALA A 19 17.24 4.05 10.52
CA ALA A 19 16.68 2.86 9.90
C ALA A 19 15.46 3.37 9.12
N GLU A 20 15.62 3.56 7.82
CA GLU A 20 14.52 3.53 6.88
C GLU A 20 13.81 2.23 7.24
N ALA A 21 12.56 2.33 7.70
CA ALA A 21 11.83 1.16 8.15
C ALA A 21 11.92 0.14 7.02
N ALA A 22 12.62 -0.98 7.27
CA ALA A 22 12.90 -1.93 6.20
C ALA A 22 11.55 -2.32 5.59
N GLN A 23 11.46 -2.25 4.25
CA GLN A 23 10.26 -2.66 3.54
C GLN A 23 9.90 -4.09 3.97
N ASP A 24 8.64 -4.31 4.31
CA ASP A 24 8.17 -5.64 4.70
C ASP A 24 8.31 -6.59 3.51
N PRO A 25 9.17 -7.62 3.58
CA PRO A 25 9.38 -8.54 2.47
C PRO A 25 8.14 -9.38 2.16
N TYR A 26 7.14 -9.40 3.05
CA TYR A 26 5.90 -10.16 2.91
C TYR A 26 4.69 -9.32 2.48
N SER A 27 4.93 -8.12 1.94
CA SER A 27 3.88 -7.25 1.41
C SER A 27 4.30 -6.64 0.09
N TYR A 28 3.37 -6.62 -0.87
CA TYR A 28 3.47 -5.84 -2.09
C TYR A 28 3.11 -4.37 -1.90
N ALA A 29 2.47 -4.01 -0.78
CA ALA A 29 2.15 -2.62 -0.50
C ALA A 29 3.44 -1.79 -0.32
N GLU A 30 3.38 -0.52 -0.70
CA GLU A 30 4.49 0.42 -0.55
C GLU A 30 4.09 1.55 0.41
N PRO A 31 3.97 1.33 1.74
CA PRO A 31 3.52 2.36 2.69
C PRO A 31 4.41 3.61 2.75
N ASP A 32 5.65 3.55 2.28
CA ASP A 32 6.51 4.73 2.19
C ASP A 32 6.19 5.61 0.97
N ARG A 33 5.41 5.08 0.02
CA ARG A 33 4.90 5.83 -1.14
C ARG A 33 3.44 6.23 -0.96
N VAL A 34 2.59 5.30 -0.53
CA VAL A 34 1.15 5.52 -0.33
C VAL A 34 0.68 4.79 0.91
N ARG A 35 0.15 5.51 1.89
CA ARG A 35 -0.40 4.94 3.12
C ARG A 35 -1.92 4.91 3.06
N VAL A 36 -2.51 3.81 3.53
CA VAL A 36 -3.95 3.77 3.82
C VAL A 36 -4.16 4.31 5.23
N ARG A 37 -4.98 5.36 5.38
CA ARG A 37 -5.28 5.98 6.68
C ARG A 37 -6.62 5.55 7.27
N HIS A 38 -7.54 5.13 6.41
CA HIS A 38 -8.88 4.70 6.80
C HIS A 38 -9.38 3.60 5.85
N VAL A 39 -10.17 2.69 6.41
CA VAL A 39 -10.78 1.57 5.71
C VAL A 39 -12.25 1.53 6.10
N ASP A 40 -13.12 1.70 5.14
CA ASP A 40 -14.57 1.58 5.28
C ASP A 40 -15.03 0.33 4.52
N LEU A 41 -15.75 -0.57 5.19
CA LEU A 41 -16.14 -1.89 4.68
C LEU A 41 -17.67 -2.01 4.68
N ASP A 42 -18.23 -2.22 3.49
CA ASP A 42 -19.65 -2.55 3.29
C ASP A 42 -19.72 -3.98 2.74
N LEU A 43 -20.04 -4.94 3.60
CA LEU A 43 -19.89 -6.37 3.34
C LEU A 43 -21.19 -7.13 3.56
N ALA A 44 -21.49 -8.02 2.62
CA ALA A 44 -22.56 -9.01 2.71
C ALA A 44 -21.95 -10.42 2.84
N LEU A 45 -22.53 -11.22 3.73
CA LEU A 45 -22.10 -12.58 3.99
C LEU A 45 -23.03 -13.57 3.26
N ASP A 46 -22.46 -14.40 2.40
CA ASP A 46 -23.15 -15.50 1.72
C ASP A 46 -22.71 -16.84 2.33
N PHE A 47 -23.48 -17.31 3.31
CA PHE A 47 -23.17 -18.56 4.01
C PHE A 47 -23.25 -19.81 3.11
N PRO A 48 -24.28 -19.97 2.24
CA PRO A 48 -24.30 -21.07 1.27
C PRO A 48 -23.06 -21.11 0.37
N ALA A 49 -22.65 -19.96 -0.16
CA ALA A 49 -21.47 -19.87 -1.02
C ALA A 49 -20.15 -19.84 -0.24
N ARG A 50 -20.18 -19.69 1.09
CA ARG A 50 -19.02 -19.47 1.97
C ARG A 50 -18.16 -18.30 1.50
N ALA A 51 -18.81 -17.23 1.05
CA ALA A 51 -18.15 -16.08 0.47
C ALA A 51 -18.59 -14.79 1.15
N ILE A 52 -17.68 -13.83 1.20
CA ILE A 52 -17.96 -12.44 1.57
C ILE A 52 -17.86 -11.63 0.28
N ALA A 53 -18.85 -10.77 0.03
CA ALA A 53 -18.85 -9.87 -1.12
C ALA A 53 -19.25 -8.48 -0.69
N GLY A 54 -18.71 -7.46 -1.34
CA GLY A 54 -19.04 -6.08 -1.02
C GLY A 54 -18.00 -5.11 -1.53
N THR A 55 -17.87 -3.99 -0.83
CA THR A 55 -16.91 -2.95 -1.18
C THR A 55 -16.01 -2.57 0.00
N VAL A 56 -14.80 -2.16 -0.34
CA VAL A 56 -13.92 -1.43 0.57
C VAL A 56 -13.65 -0.05 0.00
N THR A 57 -13.80 0.99 0.81
CA THR A 57 -13.32 2.34 0.49
C THR A 57 -12.09 2.65 1.32
N LEU A 58 -11.00 2.95 0.64
CA LEU A 58 -9.70 3.27 1.23
C LEU A 58 -9.46 4.77 1.14
N GLU A 59 -9.08 5.39 2.25
CA GLU A 59 -8.51 6.74 2.23
C GLU A 59 -6.99 6.68 2.15
N LEU A 60 -6.42 7.43 1.20
CA LEU A 60 -5.01 7.32 0.81
C LEU A 60 -4.24 8.59 1.17
N ASP A 61 -3.06 8.41 1.72
CA ASP A 61 -2.10 9.45 2.07
C ASP A 61 -0.82 9.24 1.27
N TRP A 62 -0.65 10.05 0.22
CA TRP A 62 0.47 9.95 -0.72
C TRP A 62 1.71 10.62 -0.12
N ARG A 63 2.76 9.83 0.09
CA ARG A 63 4.03 10.24 0.68
C ARG A 63 5.10 10.53 -0.39
N ASP A 64 5.04 9.79 -1.49
CA ASP A 64 5.84 10.05 -2.68
C ASP A 64 5.06 10.95 -3.65
N ALA A 65 5.55 12.18 -3.88
CA ALA A 65 4.93 13.16 -4.78
C ALA A 65 4.87 12.73 -6.26
N GLN A 66 5.62 11.70 -6.65
CA GLN A 66 5.65 11.17 -8.01
C GLN A 66 4.89 9.85 -8.17
N ALA A 67 4.38 9.26 -7.08
CA ALA A 67 3.62 8.03 -7.14
C ALA A 67 2.25 8.26 -7.79
N LEU A 68 1.92 7.39 -8.77
CA LEU A 68 0.65 7.35 -9.51
C LEU A 68 0.09 5.93 -9.58
N THR A 69 0.48 5.10 -8.61
CA THR A 69 0.13 3.69 -8.57
C THR A 69 -0.07 3.30 -7.12
N LEU A 70 -1.16 2.57 -6.87
CA LEU A 70 -1.44 1.96 -5.58
C LEU A 70 -1.28 0.45 -5.73
N ASN A 71 -0.32 -0.11 -4.99
CA ASN A 71 -0.15 -1.55 -4.86
C ASN A 71 -0.80 -2.02 -3.56
N LEU A 72 -1.63 -3.05 -3.67
CA LEU A 72 -2.33 -3.68 -2.54
C LEU A 72 -2.09 -5.18 -2.55
N ASP A 73 -2.06 -5.76 -1.36
CA ASP A 73 -2.02 -7.19 -1.15
C ASP A 73 -3.41 -7.79 -1.32
N THR A 74 -3.48 -8.93 -2.00
CA THR A 74 -4.71 -9.73 -2.12
C THR A 74 -4.38 -11.22 -2.12
N ARG A 75 -5.33 -12.03 -1.68
CA ARG A 75 -5.24 -13.49 -1.78
C ARG A 75 -6.61 -14.05 -2.04
N ASP A 76 -6.74 -14.81 -3.13
CA ASP A 76 -7.98 -15.47 -3.55
C ASP A 76 -9.20 -14.52 -3.57
N LEU A 77 -8.96 -13.26 -3.98
CA LEU A 77 -10.00 -12.26 -4.18
C LEU A 77 -10.36 -12.14 -5.66
N ALA A 78 -11.65 -12.21 -5.96
CA ALA A 78 -12.18 -11.75 -7.23
C ALA A 78 -12.41 -10.25 -7.15
N ILE A 79 -11.62 -9.47 -7.89
CA ILE A 79 -11.81 -8.02 -8.02
C ILE A 79 -12.83 -7.77 -9.13
N GLU A 80 -13.95 -7.14 -8.78
CA GLU A 80 -15.04 -6.89 -9.72
C GLU A 80 -14.88 -5.50 -10.35
N ARG A 81 -14.52 -4.49 -9.54
CA ARG A 81 -14.39 -3.10 -10.00
C ARG A 81 -13.51 -2.29 -9.05
N VAL A 82 -12.76 -1.33 -9.61
CA VAL A 82 -12.01 -0.31 -8.86
C VAL A 82 -12.41 1.08 -9.33
N GLU A 83 -12.66 2.00 -8.40
CA GLU A 83 -13.11 3.37 -8.67
C GLU A 83 -12.33 4.40 -7.84
N ALA A 84 -12.12 5.58 -8.42
CA ALA A 84 -11.79 6.79 -7.69
C ALA A 84 -13.09 7.41 -7.15
N LEU A 85 -13.06 7.91 -5.91
CA LEU A 85 -14.16 8.71 -5.36
C LEU A 85 -13.74 10.15 -5.16
N ASP A 86 -14.52 11.09 -5.69
CA ASP A 86 -14.39 12.52 -5.35
C ASP A 86 -14.99 12.82 -3.96
N ASP A 87 -14.86 14.05 -3.47
CA ASP A 87 -15.31 14.45 -2.13
C ASP A 87 -16.83 14.32 -1.92
N VAL A 88 -17.61 14.43 -2.99
CA VAL A 88 -19.08 14.32 -2.98
C VAL A 88 -19.59 12.91 -3.28
N GLY A 89 -18.70 11.95 -3.55
CA GLY A 89 -19.01 10.52 -3.70
C GLY A 89 -19.25 10.07 -5.14
N HIS A 90 -18.99 10.90 -6.15
CA HIS A 90 -19.01 10.44 -7.54
C HIS A 90 -17.88 9.47 -7.79
N ALA A 91 -18.18 8.42 -8.56
CA ALA A 91 -17.26 7.35 -8.84
C ALA A 91 -16.78 7.40 -10.29
N GLN A 92 -15.47 7.26 -10.48
CA GLN A 92 -14.85 7.11 -11.78
C GLN A 92 -14.05 5.81 -11.85
N ALA A 93 -14.31 4.98 -12.87
CA ALA A 93 -13.62 3.71 -13.02
C ALA A 93 -12.09 3.89 -13.19
N LEU A 94 -11.32 3.04 -12.52
CA LEU A 94 -9.87 2.98 -12.61
C LEU A 94 -9.43 1.68 -13.30
N ARG A 95 -8.28 1.76 -13.99
CA ARG A 95 -7.62 0.56 -14.52
C ARG A 95 -6.84 -0.11 -13.41
N TYR A 96 -6.93 -1.43 -13.34
CA TYR A 96 -6.15 -2.24 -12.43
C TYR A 96 -5.68 -3.52 -13.12
N THR A 97 -4.64 -4.13 -12.55
CA THR A 97 -4.18 -5.47 -12.92
C THR A 97 -4.02 -6.31 -11.67
N LEU A 98 -4.30 -7.60 -11.79
CA LEU A 98 -4.07 -8.59 -10.73
C LEU A 98 -2.93 -9.49 -11.19
N ALA A 99 -1.82 -9.50 -10.45
CA ALA A 99 -0.68 -10.34 -10.78
C ALA A 99 -1.01 -11.83 -10.62
N ALA A 100 -0.24 -12.69 -11.29
CA ALA A 100 -0.29 -14.13 -11.05
C ALA A 100 -0.08 -14.42 -9.55
N PRO A 101 -0.79 -15.41 -8.98
CA PRO A 101 -0.70 -15.71 -7.56
C PRO A 101 0.70 -16.25 -7.22
N ASP A 102 1.30 -15.63 -6.22
CA ASP A 102 2.48 -16.15 -5.52
C ASP A 102 2.03 -16.97 -4.30
N ALA A 103 2.79 -18.02 -3.97
CA ALA A 103 2.44 -18.93 -2.89
C ALA A 103 2.45 -18.25 -1.50
N GLU A 104 3.41 -17.35 -1.26
CA GLU A 104 3.63 -16.69 0.02
C GLU A 104 2.94 -15.33 0.09
N LEU A 105 2.95 -14.56 -1.00
CA LEU A 105 2.43 -13.20 -1.02
C LEU A 105 0.99 -13.09 -1.56
N GLY A 106 0.50 -14.12 -2.25
CA GLY A 106 -0.76 -14.03 -3.01
C GLY A 106 -0.59 -13.20 -4.29
N SER A 107 -1.61 -12.45 -4.66
CA SER A 107 -1.62 -11.63 -5.88
C SER A 107 -1.51 -10.15 -5.56
N ARG A 108 -0.57 -9.46 -6.20
CA ARG A 108 -0.53 -8.00 -6.16
C ARG A 108 -1.68 -7.41 -6.98
N LEU A 109 -2.51 -6.59 -6.34
CA LEU A 109 -3.46 -5.71 -7.01
C LEU A 109 -2.78 -4.37 -7.28
N ASN A 110 -2.52 -4.08 -8.55
CA ASN A 110 -1.90 -2.84 -9.01
C ASN A 110 -2.96 -1.94 -9.64
N ILE A 111 -3.19 -0.77 -9.06
CA ILE A 111 -4.21 0.19 -9.50
C ILE A 111 -3.49 1.43 -10.05
N ALA A 112 -3.74 1.76 -11.31
CA ALA A 112 -3.23 2.96 -11.94
C ALA A 112 -4.12 4.16 -11.59
N THR A 113 -3.54 5.20 -11.00
CA THR A 113 -4.28 6.41 -10.62
C THR A 113 -3.87 7.57 -11.54
N PRO A 114 -4.83 8.33 -12.12
CA PRO A 114 -4.50 9.44 -13.02
C PRO A 114 -3.86 10.62 -12.27
N THR A 115 -4.13 10.71 -10.96
CA THR A 115 -3.60 11.67 -10.00
C THR A 115 -3.42 10.99 -8.66
N GLN A 116 -2.94 11.72 -7.66
CA GLN A 116 -2.90 11.27 -6.27
C GLN A 116 -4.31 11.34 -5.66
N LEU A 117 -5.05 10.24 -5.79
CA LEU A 117 -6.45 10.15 -5.36
C LEU A 117 -6.57 10.11 -3.83
N ALA A 118 -7.47 10.89 -3.26
CA ALA A 118 -7.74 10.83 -1.82
C ALA A 118 -8.47 9.54 -1.40
N ARG A 119 -9.33 9.00 -2.28
CA ARG A 119 -10.16 7.82 -2.00
C ARG A 119 -10.24 6.88 -3.19
N VAL A 120 -10.14 5.58 -2.90
CA VAL A 120 -10.34 4.49 -3.86
C VAL A 120 -11.35 3.51 -3.29
N ARG A 121 -12.34 3.10 -4.09
CA ARG A 121 -13.31 2.06 -3.74
C ARG A 121 -13.11 0.83 -4.60
N ILE A 122 -13.08 -0.34 -3.96
CA ILE A 122 -12.86 -1.63 -4.60
C ILE A 122 -14.06 -2.52 -4.28
N ALA A 123 -14.73 -3.02 -5.31
CA ALA A 123 -15.73 -4.08 -5.19
C ALA A 123 -15.04 -5.43 -5.36
N TYR A 124 -15.26 -6.34 -4.42
CA TYR A 124 -14.59 -7.64 -4.40
C TYR A 124 -15.45 -8.73 -3.77
N ARG A 125 -15.03 -9.98 -4.02
CA ARG A 125 -15.57 -11.20 -3.42
C ARG A 125 -14.46 -12.15 -3.01
N THR A 126 -14.60 -12.82 -1.87
CA THR A 126 -13.68 -13.88 -1.42
C THR A 126 -13.99 -15.22 -2.08
N ALA A 127 -12.99 -16.08 -2.21
CA ALA A 127 -13.17 -17.49 -2.54
C ALA A 127 -13.51 -18.33 -1.28
N PRO A 128 -14.21 -19.48 -1.44
CA PRO A 128 -14.49 -20.44 -0.36
C PRO A 128 -13.27 -21.18 0.21
#